data_AF-A0A4Q7CQJ0-F1
#
_entry.id   AF-A0A4Q7CQJ0-F1
#
_cell.length_a   1.000
_cell.length_b   1.000
_cell.length_c   1.000
_cell.angle_alpha   90.00
_cell.angle_beta   90.00
_cell.angle_gamma   90.00
#
_symmetry.space_group_name_H-M   'P 1'
#
loop_
_entity.id
_entity.type
_entity.pdbx_description
1 polymer ?
#
loop_
_entity_poly.entity_id
_entity_poly.type
_entity_poly.pdbx_seq_one_letter_code
_entity_poly.pdbx_strand_id
1 'polypeptide(L)' 'MTKQALIIIDIQNDYFKGGNMELFQPESALDNVLKLEERFKKDNQPIIYI' A
#
# COMPACT_ATOMS: atom_id res chain seq x y z
N MET A 1 6.81 3.16 23.89
CA MET A 1 6.83 3.51 22.45
C MET A 1 6.86 2.21 21.66
N THR A 2 5.77 1.87 20.98
CA THR A 2 5.69 0.65 20.15
C THR A 2 6.41 0.92 18.83
N LYS A 3 7.37 0.09 18.44
CA LYS A 3 8.00 0.19 17.12
C LYS A 3 7.04 -0.42 16.09
N GLN A 4 6.68 0.35 15.09
CA GLN A 4 5.75 -0.05 14.02
C GLN A 4 6.32 0.38 12.66
N ALA A 5 5.95 -0.36 11.61
CA ALA A 5 6.28 -0.07 10.22
C ALA A 5 5.08 -0.47 9.34
N LEU A 6 4.91 0.21 8.20
CA LEU A 6 3.94 -0.15 7.17
C LEU A 6 4.67 -0.94 6.08
N ILE A 7 4.22 -2.17 5.81
CA ILE A 7 4.73 -2.99 4.71
C ILE A 7 3.63 -3.05 3.64
N ILE A 8 3.97 -2.61 2.43
CA ILE A 8 3.09 -2.62 1.25
C ILE A 8 3.63 -3.70 0.32
N ILE A 9 2.80 -4.71 0.02
CA ILE A 9 3.20 -5.90 -0.74
C ILE A 9 2.46 -5.89 -2.06
N ASP A 10 3.19 -6.00 -3.17
CA ASP A 10 2.65 -6.30 -4.49
C ASP A 10 1.55 -5.33 -4.96
N ILE A 11 1.66 -4.04 -4.62
CA ILE A 11 0.84 -2.99 -5.27
C ILE A 11 1.53 -2.59 -6.57
N GLN A 12 1.32 -3.41 -7.59
CA GLN A 12 1.93 -3.29 -8.91
C GLN A 12 0.87 -3.20 -10.00
N ASN A 13 1.20 -2.55 -11.12
CA ASN A 13 0.27 -2.33 -12.23
C ASN A 13 -0.37 -3.62 -12.77
N ASP A 14 0.34 -4.76 -12.69
CA ASP A 14 -0.18 -6.06 -13.15
C ASP A 14 -1.45 -6.51 -12.43
N TYR A 15 -1.68 -6.02 -11.21
CA TYR A 15 -2.85 -6.37 -10.39
C TYR A 15 -4.03 -5.41 -10.57
N PHE A 16 -3.85 -4.31 -11.30
CA PHE A 16 -4.89 -3.34 -11.61
C PHE A 16 -5.64 -3.71 -12.89
N LYS A 17 -6.73 -2.99 -13.16
CA LYS A 17 -7.54 -3.19 -14.35
C LYS A 17 -6.71 -3.14 -15.64
N GLY A 18 -6.80 -4.20 -16.44
CA GLY A 18 -6.03 -4.34 -17.68
C GLY A 18 -4.58 -4.78 -17.49
N GLY A 19 -4.18 -5.14 -16.27
CA GLY A 19 -2.91 -5.80 -15.97
C GLY A 19 -2.96 -7.30 -16.28
N ASN A 20 -1.79 -7.96 -16.22
CA ASN A 20 -1.67 -9.39 -16.53
C ASN A 20 -2.35 -10.30 -15.47
N MET A 21 -2.56 -9.80 -14.26
CA MET A 21 -3.05 -10.53 -13.09
C MET A 21 -4.08 -9.71 -12.30
N GLU A 22 -5.07 -9.11 -12.99
CA GLU A 22 -6.10 -8.26 -12.39
C GLU A 22 -6.73 -8.90 -11.14
N LEU A 23 -6.65 -8.20 -10.00
CA LEU A 23 -7.22 -8.65 -8.73
C LEU A 23 -8.62 -8.07 -8.49
N PHE A 24 -9.29 -8.58 -7.46
CA PHE A 24 -10.57 -8.03 -7.04
C PHE A 24 -10.37 -6.69 -6.29
N GLN A 25 -10.93 -5.61 -6.83
CA GLN A 25 -10.93 -4.26 -6.24
C GLN A 25 -9.54 -3.71 -5.81
N PRO A 26 -8.53 -3.72 -6.69
CA PRO A 26 -7.19 -3.22 -6.39
C PRO A 26 -7.18 -1.72 -6.10
N GLU A 27 -8.11 -0.94 -6.64
CA GLU A 27 -8.26 0.48 -6.36
C GLU A 27 -8.66 0.74 -4.90
N SER A 28 -9.57 -0.06 -4.35
CA SER A 28 -9.97 0.03 -2.93
C SER A 28 -8.80 -0.28 -1.99
N ALA A 29 -7.94 -1.23 -2.38
CA ALA A 29 -6.72 -1.55 -1.62
C ALA A 29 -5.74 -0.37 -1.65
N LEU A 30 -5.51 0.21 -2.84
CA LEU A 30 -4.67 1.39 -3.02
C LEU A 30 -5.16 2.58 -2.19
N ASP A 31 -6.46 2.87 -2.19
CA ASP A 31 -7.04 3.96 -1.41
C ASP A 31 -6.76 3.84 0.09
N ASN A 32 -6.78 2.62 0.63
CA ASN A 32 -6.46 2.38 2.04
C ASN A 32 -4.95 2.49 2.31
N VAL A 33 -4.13 2.02 1.37
CA VAL A 33 -2.68 2.16 1.46
C VAL A 33 -2.26 3.62 1.49
N LEU A 34 -2.83 4.46 0.61
CA LEU A 34 -2.53 5.89 0.58
C LEU A 34 -2.87 6.60 1.91
N LYS A 35 -4.00 6.24 2.55
CA LYS A 35 -4.38 6.76 3.88
C LYS A 35 -3.39 6.35 4.96
N LEU A 36 -2.93 5.09 4.95
CA LEU A 36 -1.93 4.60 5.90
C LEU A 36 -0.57 5.24 5.63
N GLU A 37 -0.17 5.37 4.37
CA GLU A 37 1.08 5.98 3.96
C GLU A 37 1.16 7.45 4.41
N GLU A 38 0.08 8.22 4.26
CA GLU A 38 -0.01 9.60 4.78
C GLU A 38 0.22 9.64 6.29
N ARG A 39 -0.42 8.74 7.04
CA ARG A 39 -0.27 8.66 8.49
C ARG A 39 1.17 8.32 8.91
N PHE A 40 1.78 7.32 8.27
CA PHE A 40 3.14 6.90 8.58
C PHE A 40 4.17 7.96 8.20
N LYS A 41 3.97 8.68 7.08
CA LYS A 41 4.78 9.84 6.71
C LYS A 41 4.70 10.95 7.75
N LYS A 42 3.50 11.29 8.23
CA LYS A 42 3.29 12.32 9.26
C LYS A 42 3.98 11.98 10.57
N ASP A 43 3.96 10.71 10.95
CA ASP A 43 4.56 10.22 12.19
C ASP A 43 6.06 9.88 12.03
N ASN A 44 6.65 10.13 10.85
CA ASN A 44 8.03 9.81 10.47
C ASN A 44 8.39 8.32 10.73
N GLN A 45 7.43 7.44 10.46
CA GLN A 45 7.53 5.99 10.65
C GLN A 45 7.94 5.28 9.36
N PRO A 46 8.60 4.11 9.45
CA PRO A 46 9.06 3.38 8.27
C PRO A 46 7.91 2.89 7.37
N ILE A 47 8.09 3.06 6.07
CA ILE A 47 7.25 2.49 5.01
C ILE A 47 8.16 1.66 4.11
N ILE A 48 7.80 0.41 3.85
CA ILE A 48 8.59 -0.56 3.09
C ILE A 48 7.72 -1.11 1.97
N TYR A 49 8.22 -1.06 0.75
CA TYR A 49 7.57 -1.62 -0.44
C TYR A 49 8.29 -2.92 -0.81
N ILE A 50 7.51 -3.99 -1.00
CA ILE A 50 7.96 -5.31 -1.43
C ILE A 50 7.35 -5.62 -2.78
#